data_AF-A0AAD9RF83-F1
#
_entry.id   AF-A0AAD9RF83-F1
#
_cell.length_a   1.000
_cell.length_b   1.000
_cell.length_c   1.000
_cell.angle_alpha   90.00
_cell.angle_beta   90.00
_cell.angle_gamma   90.00
#
_symmetry.space_group_name_H-M   'P 1'
#
loop_
_entity.id
_entity.type
_entity.pdbx_description
1 polymer ?
#
loop_
_entity_poly.entity_id
_entity_poly.type
_entity_poly.pdbx_seq_one_letter_code
_entity_poly.pdbx_strand_id
1 'polypeptide(L)'
;MPAEKCDEVLRAKLLMFNLHYRDLVGITTDGASVMKKFGHLVPMIQQLCSAHGIQLAVVEVLYGKVISAIELQVDEERNTTKDASDDEILHVYSLP
;
A
#
# COMPACT_ATOMS: atom_id res chain seq x y z
N MET A 1 -2.97 9.96 -3.57
CA MET A 1 -4.34 10.41 -3.89
C MET A 1 -4.95 11.02 -2.64
N PRO A 2 -5.41 12.29 -2.65
CA PRO A 2 -6.10 12.90 -1.51
C PRO A 2 -7.49 12.28 -1.25
N ALA A 3 -7.99 12.42 -0.02
CA ALA A 3 -9.27 11.85 0.39
C ALA A 3 -10.46 12.46 -0.39
N GLU A 4 -10.40 13.76 -0.67
CA GLU A 4 -11.38 14.50 -1.46
C GLU A 4 -11.45 13.96 -2.89
N LYS A 5 -10.29 13.55 -3.45
CA LYS A 5 -10.25 12.96 -4.77
C LYS A 5 -10.86 11.57 -4.80
N CYS A 6 -10.72 10.79 -3.72
CA CYS A 6 -11.42 9.52 -3.57
C CYS A 6 -12.94 9.71 -3.57
N ASP A 7 -13.45 10.75 -2.88
CA ASP A 7 -14.88 11.10 -2.84
C ASP A 7 -15.42 11.47 -4.22
N GLU A 8 -14.73 12.33 -4.96
CA GLU A 8 -15.11 12.68 -6.33
C GLU A 8 -15.20 11.45 -7.24
N VAL A 9 -14.18 10.58 -7.19
CA VAL A 9 -14.13 9.36 -8.02
C VAL A 9 -15.25 8.40 -7.64
N LEU A 10 -15.50 8.22 -6.33
CA LEU A 10 -16.55 7.33 -5.87
C LEU A 10 -17.94 7.84 -6.32
N ARG A 11 -18.24 9.13 -6.14
CA ARG A 11 -19.52 9.71 -6.60
C ARG A 11 -19.71 9.53 -8.10
N ALA A 12 -18.68 9.82 -8.90
CA ALA A 12 -18.74 9.66 -10.34
C ALA A 12 -19.04 8.20 -10.74
N LYS A 13 -18.41 7.24 -10.06
CA LYS A 13 -18.64 5.82 -10.32
C LYS A 13 -20.03 5.35 -9.88
N LEU A 14 -20.53 5.79 -8.73
CA LEU A 14 -21.88 5.45 -8.27
C LEU A 14 -22.96 5.97 -9.23
N LEU A 15 -22.80 7.20 -9.72
CA LEU A 15 -23.72 7.80 -10.69
C LEU A 15 -23.83 6.99 -11.99
N MET A 16 -22.74 6.34 -12.44
CA MET A 16 -22.78 5.46 -13.62
C MET A 16 -23.74 4.28 -13.44
N PHE A 17 -24.00 3.86 -12.20
CA PHE A 17 -24.93 2.79 -11.85
C PHE A 17 -26.26 3.32 -11.28
N ASN A 18 -26.51 4.63 -11.38
CA ASN A 18 -27.65 5.31 -10.77
C ASN A 18 -27.76 5.09 -9.24
N LEU A 19 -26.61 4.96 -8.57
CA LEU A 19 -26.49 4.80 -7.12
C LEU A 19 -26.02 6.12 -6.48
N HIS A 20 -26.37 6.29 -5.20
CA HIS A 20 -26.00 7.41 -4.34
C HIS A 20 -25.43 6.88 -3.02
N TYR A 21 -24.81 7.75 -2.22
CA TYR A 21 -24.27 7.35 -0.91
C TYR A 21 -25.28 6.78 0.07
N ARG A 22 -26.53 7.23 -0.02
CA ARG A 22 -27.64 6.69 0.78
C ARG A 22 -28.01 5.25 0.43
N ASP A 23 -27.55 4.75 -0.73
CA ASP A 23 -27.74 3.36 -1.15
C ASP A 23 -26.61 2.45 -0.63
N LEU A 24 -25.59 3.02 0.02
CA LEU A 24 -24.46 2.30 0.59
C LEU A 24 -24.61 2.19 2.11
N VAL A 25 -24.52 0.96 2.63
CA VAL A 25 -24.57 0.70 4.08
C VAL A 25 -23.24 1.02 4.76
N GLY A 26 -22.12 0.76 4.07
CA GLY A 26 -20.79 1.03 4.59
C GLY A 26 -19.69 0.73 3.58
N ILE A 27 -18.46 1.06 3.99
CA ILE A 27 -17.25 0.83 3.22
C ILE A 27 -16.18 0.19 4.11
N THR A 28 -15.45 -0.77 3.55
CA THR A 28 -14.27 -1.34 4.18
C THR A 28 -13.02 -0.75 3.56
N THR A 29 -12.15 -0.12 4.34
CA THR A 29 -10.91 0.51 3.84
C THR A 29 -9.71 0.09 4.66
N ASP A 30 -8.50 0.22 4.11
CA ASP A 30 -7.28 0.05 4.91
C ASP A 30 -7.12 1.14 6.00
N GLY A 31 -6.10 0.96 6.83
CA GLY A 31 -5.77 1.89 7.92
C GLY A 31 -4.96 3.11 7.51
N ALA A 32 -4.74 3.36 6.21
CA ALA A 32 -3.95 4.50 5.76
C ALA A 32 -4.63 5.82 6.16
N SER A 33 -3.84 6.83 6.56
CA SER A 33 -4.37 8.11 7.05
C SER A 33 -5.33 8.79 6.06
N VAL A 34 -5.06 8.65 4.76
CA VAL A 34 -5.94 9.14 3.69
C VAL A 34 -7.30 8.45 3.73
N MET A 35 -7.33 7.12 3.90
CA MET A 35 -8.58 6.35 3.92
C MET A 35 -9.38 6.58 5.19
N LYS A 36 -8.70 6.79 6.33
CA LYS A 36 -9.34 7.29 7.55
C LYS A 36 -10.03 8.63 7.29
N LYS A 37 -9.32 9.61 6.71
CA LYS A 37 -9.92 10.92 6.36
C LYS A 37 -11.09 10.76 5.40
N PHE A 38 -10.94 9.92 4.37
CA PHE A 38 -12.00 9.64 3.40
C PHE A 38 -13.29 9.15 4.08
N GLY A 39 -13.20 8.18 4.99
CA GLY A 39 -14.38 7.69 5.71
C GLY A 39 -15.06 8.74 6.59
N HIS A 40 -14.34 9.75 7.07
CA HIS A 40 -14.94 10.90 7.78
C HIS A 40 -15.64 11.89 6.84
N LEU A 41 -15.28 11.92 5.55
CA LEU A 41 -15.89 12.81 4.55
C LEU A 41 -17.20 12.26 3.97
N VAL A 42 -17.41 10.94 4.05
CA VAL A 42 -18.57 10.27 3.46
C VAL A 42 -19.61 9.89 4.52
N PRO A 43 -20.92 9.93 4.19
CA PRO A 43 -21.98 9.72 5.18
C PRO A 43 -22.32 8.24 5.42
N MET A 44 -21.37 7.32 5.21
CA MET A 44 -21.57 5.87 5.33
C MET A 44 -20.67 5.28 6.42
N ILE A 45 -21.04 4.11 6.95
CA ILE A 45 -20.25 3.45 8.00
C ILE A 45 -18.89 3.04 7.43
N GLN A 46 -17.81 3.50 8.05
CA GLN A 46 -16.45 3.04 7.71
C GLN A 46 -16.04 1.90 8.64
N GLN A 47 -15.67 0.76 8.05
CA GLN A 47 -14.98 -0.34 8.73
C GLN A 47 -13.51 -0.35 8.31
N LEU A 48 -12.60 -0.26 9.28
CA LEU A 48 -11.18 -0.40 9.00
C LEU A 48 -10.81 -1.88 8.83
N CYS A 49 -10.04 -2.16 7.80
CA CYS A 49 -9.48 -3.46 7.48
C CYS A 49 -8.00 -3.49 7.88
N SER A 50 -7.66 -4.43 8.75
CA SER A 50 -6.28 -4.65 9.21
C SER A 50 -5.51 -5.66 8.35
N ALA A 51 -6.07 -6.14 7.24
CA ALA A 51 -5.44 -7.18 6.41
C ALA A 51 -4.03 -6.80 5.97
N HIS A 52 -3.82 -5.56 5.54
CA HIS A 52 -2.49 -5.07 5.17
C HIS A 52 -1.52 -5.05 6.36
N GLY A 53 -1.95 -4.56 7.52
CA GLY A 53 -1.10 -4.54 8.73
C GLY A 53 -0.76 -5.94 9.23
N ILE A 54 -1.72 -6.87 9.16
CA ILE A 54 -1.49 -8.28 9.49
C ILE A 54 -0.50 -8.90 8.51
N GLN A 55 -0.65 -8.65 7.20
CA GLN A 55 0.29 -9.13 6.19
C GLN A 55 1.71 -8.63 6.48
N LEU A 56 1.88 -7.34 6.79
CA LEU A 56 3.18 -6.78 7.14
C LEU A 56 3.77 -7.46 8.39
N ALA A 57 2.97 -7.66 9.44
CA ALA A 57 3.42 -8.34 10.65
C ALA A 57 3.83 -9.80 10.37
N VAL A 58 3.08 -10.52 9.53
CA VAL A 58 3.43 -11.88 9.12
C VAL A 58 4.75 -11.88 8.34
N VAL A 59 4.92 -10.95 7.42
CA VAL A 59 6.16 -10.82 6.63
C VAL A 59 7.36 -10.50 7.54
N GLU A 60 7.20 -9.56 8.47
CA GLU A 60 8.23 -9.20 9.45
C GLU A 60 8.61 -10.39 10.34
N VAL A 61 7.64 -11.13 10.86
CA VAL A 61 7.89 -12.26 11.76
C VAL A 61 8.53 -13.45 11.04
N LEU A 62 8.01 -13.81 9.86
CA LEU A 62 8.44 -15.02 9.14
C LEU A 62 9.68 -14.77 8.27
N TYR A 63 9.85 -13.55 7.75
CA TYR A 63 10.88 -13.23 6.76
C TYR A 63 11.80 -12.08 7.18
N GLY A 64 11.57 -11.41 8.32
CA GLY A 64 12.38 -10.27 8.76
C GLY A 64 13.87 -10.58 8.92
N LYS A 65 14.22 -11.81 9.33
CA LYS A 65 15.64 -12.24 9.42
C LYS A 65 16.33 -12.38 8.07
N VAL A 66 15.59 -12.77 7.03
CA VAL A 66 16.11 -12.89 5.66
C VAL A 66 16.28 -11.50 5.07
N ILE A 67 15.33 -10.61 5.31
CA ILE A 67 15.39 -9.20 4.86
C ILE A 67 16.58 -8.49 5.52
N SER A 68 16.75 -8.60 6.85
CA SER A 68 17.90 -7.97 7.53
C SER A 68 19.25 -8.52 7.08
N ALA A 69 19.34 -9.82 6.75
CA ALA A 69 20.57 -10.40 6.22
C ALA A 69 20.88 -9.90 4.79
N ILE A 70 19.86 -9.72 3.96
CA ILE A 70 19.99 -9.13 2.61
C ILE A 70 20.35 -7.64 2.71
N GLU A 71 19.70 -6.86 3.57
CA GLU A 71 19.99 -5.44 3.77
C GLU A 71 21.45 -5.20 4.21
N LEU A 72 21.98 -6.05 5.09
CA LEU A 72 23.39 -6.00 5.49
C LEU A 72 24.36 -6.31 4.34
N GLN A 73 24.01 -7.28 3.48
CA GLN A 73 24.82 -7.61 2.30
C GLN A 73 24.79 -6.51 1.23
N VAL A 74 23.64 -5.87 1.02
CA VAL A 74 23.48 -4.76 0.08
C VAL A 74 24.21 -3.50 0.55
N ASP A 75 24.28 -3.24 1.86
CA ASP A 75 25.07 -2.11 2.40
C ASP A 75 26.59 -2.37 2.32
N GLU A 76 27.05 -3.62 2.45
CA GLU A 76 28.46 -3.98 2.21
C GLU A 76 28.84 -3.87 0.72
N GLU A 77 27.96 -4.26 -0.21
CA GLU A 77 28.20 -4.13 -1.66
C GLU A 77 28.14 -2.67 -2.16
N ARG A 78 27.27 -1.82 -1.59
CA ARG A 78 27.24 -0.37 -1.89
C ARG A 78 28.47 0.37 -1.39
N ASN A 79 29.14 -0.14 -0.35
CA ASN A 79 30.34 0.47 0.18
C ASN A 79 31.61 0.05 -0.57
N THR A 80 31.52 -0.95 -1.46
CA THR A 80 32.64 -1.46 -2.27
C THR A 80 32.59 -1.03 -3.74
N THR A 81 31.49 -0.43 -4.22
CA THR A 81 31.30 -0.02 -5.63
C THR A 81 31.40 1.49 -5.89
N LYS A 82 32.03 2.28 -5.00
CA LYS A 82 32.31 3.70 -5.26
C LYS A 82 33.32 3.97 -6.40
N ASP A 83 33.91 2.94 -7.00
CA ASP A 83 34.87 3.07 -8.11
C ASP A 83 34.57 2.10 -9.27
N ALA A 84 33.40 2.19 -9.93
CA ALA A 84 33.26 1.80 -11.34
C ALA A 84 31.94 2.32 -11.94
N SER A 85 32.05 2.84 -13.15
CA SER A 85 31.06 3.52 -14.00
C SER A 85 29.77 2.73 -14.31
N ASP A 86 28.71 3.49 -14.60
CA ASP A 86 27.42 3.09 -15.18
C ASP A 86 27.52 1.97 -16.25
N ASP A 87 26.98 0.78 -15.95
CA ASP A 87 26.09 -0.01 -16.81
C ASP A 87 25.84 -1.42 -16.21
N GLU A 88 24.57 -1.86 -16.27
CA GLU A 88 24.05 -3.22 -15.97
C GLU A 88 24.08 -3.64 -14.47
N ILE A 89 22.98 -4.03 -13.83
CA ILE A 89 22.36 -5.36 -13.97
C ILE A 89 20.88 -5.29 -13.58
N LEU A 90 20.03 -5.51 -14.58
CA LEU A 90 18.61 -5.82 -14.45
C LEU A 90 18.46 -7.35 -14.45
N HIS A 91 18.75 -8.06 -13.35
CA HIS A 91 18.45 -9.50 -13.28
C HIS A 91 18.39 -10.05 -11.84
N VAL A 92 17.44 -9.60 -11.02
CA VAL A 92 17.07 -10.32 -9.79
C VAL A 92 15.54 -10.34 -9.58
N TYR A 93 14.79 -10.70 -10.63
CA TYR A 93 13.40 -11.11 -10.46
C TYR A 93 13.13 -12.38 -11.27
N SER A 94 13.69 -13.48 -10.78
CA SER A 94 13.24 -14.83 -11.14
C SER A 94 13.40 -15.70 -9.90
N LEU A 95 12.36 -15.70 -9.07
CA LEU A 95 12.13 -16.77 -8.11
C LEU A 95 11.01 -17.67 -8.65
N PRO A 96 11.07 -18.99 -8.39
CA PRO A 96 10.19 -20.01 -8.99
C PRO A 96 8.73 -19.88 -8.56
#